data_AF-A0A4Y2HN31-F1
#
_entry.id   AF-A0A4Y2HN31-F1
#
_cell.length_a   1.000
_cell.length_b   1.000
_cell.length_c   1.000
_cell.angle_alpha   90.00
_cell.angle_beta   90.00
_cell.angle_gamma   90.00
#
_symmetry.space_group_name_H-M   'P 1'
#
loop_
_entity.id
_entity.type
_entity.pdbx_description
1 polymer ?
#
loop_
_entity_poly.entity_id
_entity_poly.type
_entity_poly.pdbx_seq_one_letter_code
_entity_poly.pdbx_strand_id
1 'polypeptide(L)' 'MRRFAITAVNFGATDYADLIDWQAGYVTSPPVLRQFSSELLKMIQDDLPMDGWDFITFSSHTQEVELIVKLVTEASRK' A
#
# COMPACT_ATOMS: atom_id res chain seq x y z
N MET A 1 -16.85 -1.79 -0.25
CA MET A 1 -16.15 -1.39 -1.48
C MET A 1 -15.25 -0.20 -1.17
N ARG A 2 -13.93 -0.39 -1.17
CA ARG A 2 -12.96 0.71 -1.07
C ARG A 2 -12.83 1.33 -2.45
N ARG A 3 -13.04 2.64 -2.58
CA ARG A 3 -12.76 3.36 -3.84
C ARG A 3 -11.27 3.67 -3.87
N PHE A 4 -10.57 3.14 -4.87
CA PHE A 4 -9.20 3.53 -5.13
C PHE A 4 -9.21 4.93 -5.75
N ALA A 5 -8.70 5.91 -5.02
CA ALA A 5 -8.45 7.25 -5.54
C ALA A 5 -7.05 7.25 -6.15
N ILE A 6 -6.96 7.56 -7.44
CA ILE A 6 -5.68 7.71 -8.13
C ILE A 6 -5.15 9.10 -7.77
N THR A 7 -4.07 9.16 -7.01
CA THR A 7 -3.38 10.42 -6.69
C THR A 7 -2.63 10.92 -7.92
N ALA A 8 -2.55 12.24 -8.10
CA ALA A 8 -1.72 12.83 -9.15
C ALA A 8 -0.24 12.49 -8.92
N VAL A 9 0.43 11.99 -9.96
CA VAL A 9 1.86 11.63 -9.93
C VAL A 9 2.69 12.80 -10.45
N ASN A 10 3.69 13.22 -9.69
CA ASN A 10 4.61 14.28 -10.07
C ASN A 10 5.75 13.73 -10.94
N PHE A 11 5.59 13.79 -12.26
CA PHE A 11 6.64 13.34 -13.21
C PHE A 11 7.89 14.22 -13.22
N GLY A 12 7.86 15.40 -12.59
CA GLY A 12 9.02 16.28 -12.44
C GLY A 12 9.83 16.02 -11.17
N ALA A 13 9.45 15.03 -10.36
CA ALA A 13 10.13 14.72 -9.11
C ALA A 13 11.58 14.27 -9.36
N THR A 14 12.51 14.86 -8.61
CA THR A 14 13.91 14.45 -8.59
C THR A 14 14.18 13.34 -7.57
N ASP A 15 13.32 13.22 -6.55
CA ASP A 15 13.37 12.16 -5.54
C ASP A 15 12.09 11.30 -5.60
N TYR A 16 12.24 10.02 -5.28
CA TYR A 16 11.12 9.07 -5.31
C TYR A 16 10.03 9.41 -4.28
N ALA A 17 10.41 9.99 -3.13
CA ALA A 17 9.46 10.40 -2.10
C ALA A 17 8.52 11.52 -2.59
N ASP A 18 8.96 12.32 -3.57
CA ASP A 18 8.21 13.46 -4.12
C ASP A 18 7.30 13.09 -5.31
N LEU A 19 7.33 11.83 -5.75
CA LEU A 19 6.49 11.36 -6.87
C LEU A 19 5.00 11.42 -6.55
N ILE A 20 4.65 11.26 -5.27
CA ILE A 20 3.27 11.26 -4.80
C ILE A 20 3.19 12.24 -3.65
N ASP A 21 2.24 13.17 -3.72
CA ASP A 21 1.93 14.02 -2.58
C ASP A 21 1.19 13.20 -1.52
N TRP A 22 1.97 12.65 -0.59
CA TRP A 22 1.50 11.84 0.53
C TRP A 22 0.59 12.63 1.50
N GLN A 23 0.63 13.96 1.48
CA GLN A 23 -0.18 14.81 2.36
C GLN A 23 -1.48 15.30 1.70
N ALA A 24 -1.50 15.48 0.37
CA ALA A 24 -2.71 15.91 -0.34
C ALA A 24 -3.71 14.77 -0.60
N GLY A 25 -3.29 13.51 -0.52
CA GLY A 25 -4.16 12.35 -0.71
C GLY A 25 -4.87 11.92 0.58
N TYR A 26 -6.18 11.67 0.52
CA TYR A 26 -6.88 10.87 1.54
C TYR A 26 -6.42 9.40 1.44
N VAL A 27 -5.23 9.10 1.98
CA VAL A 27 -4.72 7.73 2.10
C VAL A 27 -5.61 7.00 3.10
N THR A 28 -6.63 6.31 2.59
CA THR A 28 -7.48 5.49 3.45
C THR A 28 -6.62 4.38 4.05
N SER A 29 -6.65 4.23 5.37
CA SER A 29 -5.95 3.12 6.01
C SER A 29 -6.45 1.79 5.42
N PRO A 30 -5.55 0.89 4.96
CA PRO A 30 -5.97 -0.40 4.46
C PRO A 30 -6.72 -1.20 5.54
N PRO A 31 -7.73 -2.00 5.15
CA PRO A 31 -8.56 -2.73 6.12
C PRO A 31 -7.76 -3.58 7.11
N VAL A 32 -6.61 -4.10 6.67
CA VAL A 32 -5.67 -4.83 7.52
C VAL A 32 -5.21 -3.97 8.71
N LEU A 33 -4.81 -2.72 8.47
CA LEU A 33 -4.37 -1.77 9.50
C LEU A 33 -5.49 -1.29 10.43
N ARG A 34 -6.77 -1.45 10.04
CA ARG A 34 -7.90 -1.14 10.93
C ARG A 34 -8.01 -2.11 12.11
N GLN A 35 -7.48 -3.33 11.99
CA GLN A 35 -7.43 -4.31 13.07
C GLN A 35 -6.23 -4.11 14.00
N PHE A 36 -5.25 -3.30 13.59
CA PHE A 36 -4.11 -2.94 14.44
C PHE A 36 -4.49 -1.73 15.29
N SER A 37 -4.28 -1.81 16.60
CA SER A 37 -4.46 -0.67 17.49
C SER A 37 -3.43 0.42 17.15
N SER A 38 -3.72 1.66 17.55
CA SER A 38 -2.75 2.76 17.45
C SER A 38 -1.45 2.49 18.20
N GLU A 39 -1.47 1.63 19.22
CA GLU A 39 -0.27 1.22 19.97
C GLU A 39 0.60 0.27 19.16
N LEU A 40 0.00 -0.71 18.46
CA LEU A 40 0.76 -1.58 17.55
C LEU A 40 1.37 -0.78 16.41
N LEU A 41 0.65 0.18 15.84
CA LEU A 41 1.19 1.06 14.79
C LEU A 41 2.39 1.89 15.27
N LYS A 42 2.41 2.31 16.54
CA LYS A 42 3.56 2.98 17.15
C LYS A 42 4.75 2.03 17.31
N MET A 43 4.50 0.78 17.73
CA MET A 43 5.57 -0.23 17.83
C MET A 43 6.21 -0.56 16.48
N ILE A 44 5.45 -0.50 15.36
CA ILE A 44 6.03 -0.60 14.00
C ILE A 44 6.96 0.59 13.72
N GLN A 45 6.52 1.81 14.09
CA GLN A 45 7.28 3.03 13.89
C GLN A 45 8.55 3.09 14.74
N ASP A 46 8.53 2.44 15.92
CA ASP A 46 9.66 2.34 16.85
C ASP A 46 10.61 1.16 16.54
N ASP A 47 10.44 0.48 15.38
CA ASP A 47 11.23 -0.68 14.93
C ASP A 47 11.33 -1.83 15.97
N LEU A 48 10.27 -2.03 16.75
CA LEU A 48 10.26 -3.07 17.77
C LEU A 48 10.23 -4.46 17.12
N PRO A 49 10.97 -5.47 17.64
CA PRO A 49 10.98 -6.81 17.07
C PRO A 49 9.58 -7.39 16.88
N MET A 50 9.33 -7.83 15.64
CA MET A 50 8.03 -8.28 15.12
C MET A 50 7.77 -9.78 15.41
N ASP A 51 8.64 -10.44 16.17
CA ASP A 51 8.73 -11.89 16.34
C ASP A 51 7.54 -12.54 17.04
N GLY A 52 6.73 -11.75 17.75
CA GLY A 52 5.48 -12.18 18.40
C GLY A 52 4.19 -11.70 17.72
N TRP A 53 4.26 -11.12 16.53
CA TRP A 53 3.11 -10.45 15.93
C TRP A 53 2.31 -11.45 15.09
N ASP A 54 1.09 -11.76 15.54
CA ASP A 54 0.16 -12.60 14.80
C ASP A 54 -0.50 -11.77 13.68
N PHE A 55 0.24 -11.53 12.60
CA PHE A 55 -0.36 -10.96 11.40
C PHE A 55 -1.43 -11.91 10.91
N ILE A 56 -2.65 -11.43 10.75
CA ILE A 56 -3.67 -12.14 9.99
C ILE A 56 -3.03 -12.41 8.64
N THR A 57 -2.73 -13.68 8.38
CA THR A 57 -2.17 -14.11 7.11
C THR A 57 -3.25 -13.84 6.09
N PHE A 58 -3.19 -12.70 5.43
CA PHE A 58 -3.93 -12.53 4.20
C PHE A 58 -3.36 -13.60 3.28
N SER A 59 -4.21 -14.50 2.76
CA SER A 59 -3.91 -14.98 1.42
C SER A 59 -3.91 -13.71 0.60
N SER A 60 -2.73 -13.10 0.39
CA SER A 60 -2.55 -12.08 -0.63
C SER A 60 -3.36 -12.60 -1.81
N HIS A 61 -4.34 -11.83 -2.31
CA HIS A 61 -5.14 -12.27 -3.43
C HIS A 61 -4.21 -12.35 -4.64
N THR A 62 -3.44 -13.42 -4.73
CA THR A 62 -2.37 -13.63 -5.71
C THR A 62 -2.97 -13.58 -7.09
N GLN A 63 -4.20 -14.06 -7.24
CA GLN A 63 -4.97 -13.96 -8.47
C GLN A 63 -5.25 -12.51 -8.91
N GLU A 64 -5.67 -11.60 -8.03
CA GLU A 64 -5.93 -10.21 -8.45
C GLU A 64 -4.63 -9.48 -8.79
N VAL A 65 -3.57 -9.69 -8.01
CA VAL A 65 -2.25 -9.10 -8.28
C VAL A 65 -1.66 -9.65 -9.58
N GLU A 66 -1.72 -10.97 -9.80
CA GLU A 66 -1.29 -11.62 -11.05
C GLU A 66 -2.09 -11.14 -12.25
N LEU A 67 -3.41 -10.99 -12.12
CA LEU A 67 -4.27 -10.48 -13.19
C LEU A 67 -3.93 -9.02 -13.55
N ILE A 68 -3.69 -8.17 -12.56
CA ILE A 68 -3.29 -6.77 -12.78
C ILE A 68 -1.91 -6.70 -13.43
N VAL A 69 -0.92 -7.45 -12.93
CA VAL A 69 0.44 -7.50 -13.50
C VAL A 69 0.40 -8.02 -14.94
N LYS A 70 -0.40 -9.06 -15.21
CA LYS A 70 -0.61 -9.59 -16.56
C LYS A 70 -1.23 -8.55 -17.49
N LEU A 71 -2.30 -7.88 -17.06
CA LEU A 71 -2.97 -6.83 -17.85
C LEU A 71 -2.01 -5.67 -18.19
N VAL A 72 -1.23 -5.20 -17.21
CA VAL A 72 -0.22 -4.14 -17.42
C VAL A 72 0.86 -4.59 -18.40
N THR A 73 1.32 -5.84 -18.30
CA THR A 73 2.33 -6.42 -19.19
C THR A 73 1.82 -6.60 -20.62
N GLU A 74 0.57 -7.02 -20.79
CA GLU A 74 -0.08 -7.14 -22.10
C GLU A 74 -0.30 -5.76 -22.74
N ALA A 75 -0.71 -4.76 -21.96
CA ALA A 75 -0.89 -3.38 -22.42
C ALA A 75 0.42 -2.70 -22.83
N SER A 76 1.53 -3.04 -22.16
CA SER A 76 2.89 -2.51 -22.44
C SER A 76 3.53 -3.11 -23.70
N ARG A 77 2.98 -4.18 -24.27
CA ARG A 77 3.49 -4.81 -25.49
C ARG A 77 3.01 -4.13 -26.79
N LYS A 78 2.36 -2.96 -26.67
CA LYS A 78 2.05 -2.03 -27.76
C LYS A 78 3.02 -0.87 -27.75
#